data_AF-A0A2V8GC86-F1
#
_entry.id   AF-A0A2V8GC86-F1
#
_cell.length_a   1.000
_cell.length_b   1.000
_cell.length_c   1.000
_cell.angle_alpha   90.00
_cell.angle_beta   90.00
_cell.angle_gamma   90.00
#
_symmetry.space_group_name_H-M   'P 1'
#
loop_
_entity.id
_entity.type
_entity.pdbx_description
1 polymer ?
#
loop_
_entity_poly.entity_id
_entity_poly.type
_entity_poly.pdbx_seq_one_letter_code
_entity_poly.pdbx_strand_id
1 'polypeptide(L)' 'EQILNQVWGYEESPTTRTIDNFVAKLRQKLERAPHEPEHILTVHGAGYKFVG' A
#
# COMPACT_ATOMS: atom_id res chain seq x y z
N GLU A 1 7.73 28.25 -9.83
CA GLU A 1 7.55 26.98 -9.08
C GLU A 1 6.09 26.54 -8.86
N GLN A 2 5.06 27.22 -9.40
CA GLN A 2 3.66 26.88 -9.09
C GLN A 2 3.01 25.81 -9.99
N ILE A 3 3.61 25.46 -11.13
CA ILE A 3 3.00 24.54 -12.11
C ILE A 3 3.21 23.06 -11.74
N LEU A 4 4.35 22.70 -11.13
CA LEU A 4 4.69 21.30 -10.85
C LEU A 4 3.80 20.68 -9.74
N ASN A 5 3.36 21.47 -8.74
CA ASN A 5 2.46 20.99 -7.69
C ASN A 5 1.02 20.76 -8.18
N GLN A 6 0.55 21.50 -9.18
CA GLN A 6 -0.80 21.32 -9.74
C GLN A 6 -0.91 20.08 -10.64
N VAL A 7 0.19 19.67 -11.28
CA VAL A 7 0.21 18.50 -12.19
C VAL A 7 0.41 17.20 -11.41
N TRP A 8 1.16 17.22 -10.30
CA TRP A 8 1.41 16.01 -9.52
C TRP A 8 0.46 15.77 -8.37
N GLY A 9 -0.33 16.75 -7.90
CA GLY A 9 -1.56 16.51 -7.15
C GLY A 9 -1.52 15.49 -6.00
N TYR A 10 -0.37 15.23 -5.38
CA TYR A 10 -0.28 14.40 -4.18
C TYR A 10 -0.55 15.28 -2.95
N GLU A 11 -1.71 15.95 -2.97
CA GLU A 11 -2.36 16.29 -1.72
C GLU A 11 -3.01 15.02 -1.19
N GLU A 12 -2.96 14.84 0.12
CA GLU A 12 -3.33 13.62 0.85
C GLU A 12 -2.25 12.53 0.79
N SER A 13 -1.39 12.54 1.82
CA SER A 13 -0.76 11.30 2.26
C SER A 13 -1.84 10.22 2.26
N PRO A 14 -1.65 9.10 1.53
CA PRO A 14 -2.68 8.08 1.44
C PRO A 14 -3.07 7.70 2.87
N THR A 15 -4.35 7.90 3.20
CA THR A 15 -4.86 7.49 4.50
C THR A 15 -4.54 6.01 4.69
N THR A 16 -4.41 5.55 5.93
CA THR A 16 -4.12 4.14 6.24
C THR A 16 -5.07 3.20 5.47
N ARG A 17 -6.34 3.61 5.32
CA ARG A 17 -7.35 2.90 4.51
C ARG A 17 -7.00 2.78 3.01
N THR A 18 -6.41 3.82 2.43
CA THR A 18 -5.95 3.80 1.04
C THR A 18 -4.81 2.80 0.86
N ILE A 19 -3.85 2.79 1.80
CA ILE A 19 -2.75 1.81 1.82
C ILE A 19 -3.31 0.39 1.94
N ASP A 20 -4.24 0.13 2.86
CA ASP A 20 -4.84 -1.19 3.09
C ASP A 20 -5.51 -1.73 1.81
N ASN A 21 -6.22 -0.88 1.07
CA ASN A 21 -6.86 -1.25 -0.19
C ASN A 21 -5.84 -1.63 -1.27
N PHE A 22 -4.72 -0.92 -1.36
CA PHE A 22 -3.66 -1.26 -2.31
C PHE A 22 -2.93 -2.54 -1.89
N VAL A 23 -2.66 -2.73 -0.60
CA VAL A 23 -2.06 -3.96 -0.08
C VAL A 23 -2.98 -5.16 -0.34
N ALA A 24 -4.29 -5.04 -0.14
CA ALA A 24 -5.24 -6.10 -0.45
C ALA A 24 -5.20 -6.48 -1.95
N LYS A 25 -5.16 -5.48 -2.85
CA LYS A 25 -5.04 -5.72 -4.30
C LYS A 25 -3.70 -6.37 -4.67
N LEU A 26 -2.60 -5.99 -4.01
CA LEU A 26 -1.30 -6.61 -4.24
C LEU A 26 -1.29 -8.06 -3.77
N ARG A 27 -1.85 -8.35 -2.59
CA ARG A 27 -1.97 -9.72 -2.08
C ARG A 27 -2.78 -10.61 -3.00
N GLN A 28 -3.86 -10.12 -3.60
CA GLN A 28 -4.63 -10.85 -4.61
C GLN A 28 -3.84 -11.23 -5.86
N LYS A 29 -2.79 -10.46 -6.21
CA LYS A 29 -1.99 -10.68 -7.41
C LYS A 29 -0.72 -11.48 -7.16
N LEU A 30 -0.14 -11.34 -5.98
CA LEU A 30 1.19 -11.86 -5.65
C LEU A 30 1.15 -13.07 -4.72
N GLU A 31 0.16 -13.17 -3.84
CA GLU A 31 0.06 -14.27 -2.88
C GLU A 31 -0.72 -15.43 -3.48
N ARG A 32 -0.34 -16.67 -3.14
CA ARG A 32 -1.14 -17.85 -3.46
C ARG A 32 -2.47 -17.84 -2.70
N ALA A 33 -2.44 -17.41 -1.44
CA ALA A 33 -3.61 -17.25 -0.58
C ALA A 33 -3.62 -15.83 0.02
N PRO A 34 -4.48 -14.91 -0.45
CA PRO A 34 -4.45 -13.51 0.00
C PRO A 34 -4.73 -13.28 1.50
N HIS A 35 -5.36 -14.25 2.15
CA HIS A 35 -5.66 -14.27 3.59
C HIS A 35 -4.52 -14.87 4.44
N GLU A 36 -3.59 -15.56 3.80
CA GLU A 36 -2.36 -16.12 4.39
C GLU A 36 -1.16 -15.57 3.61
N PRO A 37 -0.86 -14.26 3.75
CA PRO A 37 0.18 -13.63 2.95
C PRO A 37 1.57 -14.12 3.36
N GLU A 38 2.37 -14.55 2.39
CA GLU A 38 3.76 -14.96 2.58
C GLU A 38 4.75 -13.83 2.22
N HIS A 39 4.37 -12.95 1.29
CA HIS A 39 5.26 -11.90 0.77
C HIS A 39 4.98 -10.52 1.36
N ILE A 40 3.72 -10.17 1.62
CA ILE A 40 3.33 -8.86 2.17
C ILE A 40 2.75 -9.06 3.58
N LEU A 41 3.59 -8.92 4.60
CA LEU A 41 3.22 -9.12 5.99
C LEU A 41 2.70 -7.84 6.65
N THR A 42 1.68 -7.98 7.51
CA THR A 42 1.21 -6.88 8.35
C THR A 42 2.06 -6.82 9.63
N VAL A 43 2.66 -5.66 9.90
CA VAL A 43 3.36 -5.37 11.15
C VAL A 43 2.49 -4.42 11.97
N HIS A 44 1.84 -4.94 13.00
CA HIS A 44 0.93 -4.16 13.85
C HIS A 44 1.63 -2.94 14.44
N GLY A 45 1.03 -1.76 14.27
CA GLY A 45 1.58 -0.48 14.73
C GLY A 45 2.68 0.13 13.85
N ALA A 46 3.16 -0.59 12.82
CA ALA A 46 4.21 -0.11 11.92
C ALA A 46 3.79 -0.10 10.43
N GLY A 47 2.79 -0.89 10.04
CA GLY A 47 2.27 -0.95 8.68
C GLY A 47 2.52 -2.30 8.01
N TYR A 48 3.18 -2.31 6.85
CA TYR A 48 3.38 -3.50 6.04
C TYR A 48 4.85 -3.71 5.69
N LYS A 49 5.26 -4.97 5.62
CA LYS A 49 6.62 -5.37 5.25
C LYS A 49 6.57 -6.32 4.07
N PHE A 50 7.36 -6.02 3.04
CA PHE A 50 7.63 -6.96 1.96
C PHE A 50 8.79 -7.89 2.35
N VAL A 51 8.59 -9.19 2.15
CA VAL A 51 9.58 -10.25 2.31
C VAL A 51 9.55 -11.06 1.02
N GLY A 52 10.70 -11.19 0.38
CA GLY A 52 10.87 -11.90 -0.89
C GLY A 52 12.23 -12.57 -0.95
#